data_AF-A0A9D7YA23-F1
#
_entry.id   AF-A0A9D7YA23-F1
#
_cell.length_a   1.000
_cell.length_b   1.000
_cell.length_c   1.000
_cell.angle_alpha   90.00
_cell.angle_beta   90.00
_cell.angle_gamma   90.00
#
_symmetry.space_group_name_H-M   'P 1'
#
loop_
_entity.id
_entity.type
_entity.pdbx_description
1 polymer ?
#
loop_
_entity_poly.entity_id
_entity_poly.type
_entity_poly.pdbx_seq_one_letter_code
_entity_poly.pdbx_strand_id
1 'polypeptide(L)'
;MDQVRLSFEDRMDALREYFPEAKNHDWEIKVAGQRVQVIKKDDEQVGILGFGTEVVHCADGSLAALLGASPGASTAVSIMLDVLEKCFPEYHSKEWQDILTQMIPYRAKDLMAVPENVSKARAISQVLFEN
;
A
#
# COMPACT_ATOMS: atom_id res chain seq x y z
N MET A 1 10.10 -9.25 -23.53
CA MET A 1 10.00 -8.10 -24.46
C MET A 1 8.70 -8.12 -25.26
N ASP A 2 7.84 -9.12 -25.05
CA ASP A 2 6.75 -9.44 -25.97
C ASP A 2 5.48 -8.59 -25.75
N GLN A 3 5.25 -8.12 -24.52
CA GLN A 3 4.14 -7.21 -24.17
C GLN A 3 4.15 -5.88 -24.95
N VAL A 4 5.33 -5.36 -25.30
CA VAL A 4 5.46 -4.08 -26.02
C VAL A 4 4.97 -4.20 -27.48
N ARG A 5 4.96 -5.41 -28.04
CA ARG A 5 4.56 -5.70 -29.43
C ARG A 5 3.08 -6.04 -29.59
N LEU A 6 2.36 -6.25 -28.49
CA LEU A 6 0.95 -6.63 -28.53
C LEU A 6 0.11 -5.54 -29.16
N SER A 7 -0.76 -5.95 -30.10
CA SER A 7 -1.81 -5.10 -30.64
C SER A 7 -2.85 -4.78 -29.55
N PHE A 8 -3.80 -3.89 -29.84
CA PHE A 8 -4.89 -3.63 -28.91
C PHE A 8 -5.74 -4.89 -28.66
N GLU A 9 -5.98 -5.70 -29.69
CA GLU A 9 -6.78 -6.92 -29.60
C GLU A 9 -6.09 -7.97 -28.72
N ASP A 10 -4.79 -8.21 -28.92
CA ASP A 10 -4.04 -9.16 -28.07
C ASP A 10 -4.04 -8.75 -26.59
N ARG A 11 -4.01 -7.43 -26.30
CA ARG A 11 -4.10 -6.90 -24.93
C ARG A 11 -5.49 -7.09 -24.34
N MET A 12 -6.54 -6.91 -25.15
CA MET A 12 -7.91 -7.13 -24.72
C MET A 12 -8.19 -8.62 -24.47
N ASP A 13 -7.61 -9.52 -25.25
CA ASP A 13 -7.72 -10.96 -25.02
C ASP A 13 -7.02 -11.38 -23.72
N ALA A 14 -5.81 -10.86 -23.46
CA ALA A 14 -5.15 -11.05 -22.17
C ALA A 14 -5.96 -10.48 -20.99
N LEU A 15 -6.63 -9.33 -21.17
CA LEU A 15 -7.50 -8.76 -20.13
C LEU A 15 -8.70 -9.67 -19.84
N ARG A 16 -9.28 -10.32 -20.87
CA ARG A 16 -10.42 -11.24 -20.71
C ARG A 16 -10.09 -12.50 -19.93
N GLU A 17 -8.82 -12.88 -19.83
CA GLU A 17 -8.40 -13.96 -18.92
C GLU A 17 -8.70 -13.62 -17.45
N TYR A 18 -8.72 -12.34 -17.08
CA TYR A 18 -9.00 -11.85 -15.72
C TYR A 18 -10.39 -11.23 -15.58
N PHE A 19 -10.92 -10.61 -16.64
CA PHE A 19 -12.23 -9.97 -16.68
C PHE A 19 -12.97 -10.31 -17.99
N PRO A 20 -13.65 -11.49 -18.06
CA PRO A 20 -14.18 -12.04 -19.31
C PRO A 20 -15.16 -11.13 -20.06
N GLU A 21 -15.92 -10.32 -19.34
CA GLU A 21 -16.96 -9.43 -19.90
C GLU A 21 -16.39 -8.12 -20.49
N ALA A 22 -15.06 -7.96 -20.53
CA ALA A 22 -14.42 -6.75 -21.05
C ALA A 22 -14.74 -6.51 -22.55
N LYS A 23 -15.40 -5.40 -22.86
CA LYS A 23 -15.75 -5.00 -24.22
C LYS A 23 -14.76 -3.99 -24.77
N ASN A 24 -14.28 -4.18 -26.00
CA ASN A 24 -13.26 -3.31 -26.60
C ASN A 24 -13.57 -1.80 -26.54
N HIS A 25 -14.83 -1.40 -26.66
CA HIS A 25 -15.21 0.02 -26.66
C HIS A 25 -15.12 0.70 -25.30
N ASP A 26 -15.08 -0.06 -24.21
CA ASP A 26 -14.95 0.47 -22.84
C ASP A 26 -13.48 0.76 -22.46
N TRP A 27 -12.54 0.37 -23.32
CA TRP A 27 -11.11 0.39 -23.00
C TRP A 27 -10.32 1.19 -24.03
N GLU A 28 -9.37 1.96 -23.52
CA GLU A 28 -8.45 2.75 -24.34
C GLU A 28 -7.03 2.57 -23.85
N ILE A 29 -6.07 2.67 -24.78
CA ILE A 29 -4.65 2.66 -24.43
C ILE A 29 -4.29 4.01 -23.85
N LYS A 30 -3.86 4.03 -22.59
CA LYS A 30 -3.18 5.18 -21.99
C LYS A 30 -1.68 4.99 -22.02
N VAL A 31 -0.96 6.06 -22.34
CA VAL A 31 0.50 6.10 -22.19
C VAL A 31 0.80 6.04 -20.69
N ALA A 32 1.42 4.93 -20.26
CA ALA A 32 1.90 4.82 -18.89
C ALA A 32 2.90 5.94 -18.61
N GLY A 33 2.80 6.56 -17.43
CA GLY A 33 3.71 7.62 -17.02
C GLY A 33 5.18 7.17 -17.02
N GLN A 34 6.09 8.14 -16.95
CA GLN A 34 7.52 7.84 -16.81
C GLN A 34 7.76 7.13 -15.48
N ARG A 35 8.47 5.99 -15.53
CA ARG A 35 8.93 5.31 -14.32
C ARG A 35 10.10 6.09 -13.76
N VAL A 36 9.95 6.58 -12.54
CA VAL A 36 11.02 7.22 -11.77
C VAL A 36 11.48 6.23 -10.71
N GLN A 37 12.79 6.00 -10.62
CA GLN A 37 13.40 5.19 -9.57
C GLN A 37 14.17 6.13 -8.64
N VAL A 38 13.91 6.04 -7.34
CA VAL A 38 14.62 6.84 -6.34
C VAL A 38 16.00 6.22 -6.10
N ILE A 39 17.05 7.05 -6.13
CA ILE A 39 18.41 6.67 -5.73
C ILE A 39 18.78 7.53 -4.52
N LYS A 40 19.19 6.87 -3.44
CA LYS A 40 19.64 7.53 -2.20
C LYS A 40 21.12 7.26 -1.97
N LYS A 41 21.77 8.11 -1.19
CA LYS A 41 23.11 7.80 -0.68
C LYS A 41 22.96 7.04 0.64
N ASP A 42 23.74 5.98 0.82
CA ASP A 42 23.92 5.37 2.13
C ASP A 42 24.94 6.15 2.97
N ASP A 43 25.18 5.66 4.19
CA ASP A 43 26.14 6.25 5.14
C ASP A 43 27.58 6.23 4.59
N GLU A 44 27.88 5.34 3.65
CA GLU A 44 29.17 5.21 2.95
C GLU A 44 29.23 6.04 1.65
N GLN A 45 28.23 6.88 1.39
CA GLN A 45 28.07 7.70 0.17
C GLN A 45 27.87 6.91 -1.14
N VAL A 46 27.52 5.63 -1.05
CA VAL A 46 27.19 4.80 -2.21
C VAL A 46 25.70 4.97 -2.56
N GLY A 47 25.41 5.07 -3.87
CA GLY A 47 24.05 5.18 -4.37
C GLY A 47 23.28 3.86 -4.21
N ILE A 48 22.35 3.78 -3.27
CA ILE A 48 21.44 2.65 -3.09
C ILE A 48 20.10 2.91 -3.79
N LEU A 49 19.54 1.86 -4.38
CA LEU A 49 18.19 1.90 -4.94
C LEU A 49 17.17 2.01 -3.81
N GLY A 50 16.39 3.09 -3.81
CA GLY A 50 15.26 3.26 -2.91
C GLY A 50 14.10 2.40 -3.38
N PHE A 51 13.81 1.33 -2.66
CA PHE A 51 12.62 0.51 -2.88
C PHE A 51 11.50 0.92 -1.92
N GLY A 52 10.26 0.90 -2.40
CA GLY A 52 9.06 1.11 -1.59
C GLY A 52 8.56 2.55 -1.55
N THR A 53 7.75 2.83 -0.53
CA THR A 53 7.19 4.14 -0.21
C THR A 53 7.82 4.63 1.09
N GLU A 54 8.30 5.86 1.10
CA GLU A 54 8.80 6.53 2.29
C GLU A 54 7.85 7.65 2.70
N VAL A 55 7.59 7.74 4.01
CA VAL A 55 6.88 8.88 4.59
C VAL A 55 7.90 9.92 5.01
N VAL A 56 7.91 11.07 4.35
CA VAL A 56 8.61 12.26 4.81
C VAL A 56 7.61 13.24 5.40
N HIS A 57 7.97 13.92 6.48
CA HIS A 57 7.10 14.89 7.13
C HIS A 57 7.90 16.11 7.58
N CYS A 58 7.21 17.25 7.67
CA CYS A 58 7.76 18.42 8.36
C CYS A 58 7.94 18.11 9.85
N ALA A 59 8.89 18.77 10.49
CA ALA A 59 9.18 18.56 11.91
C ALA A 59 7.99 18.92 12.83
N ASP A 60 7.11 19.79 12.35
CA ASP A 60 5.88 20.20 13.03
C ASP A 60 4.64 19.36 12.64
N GLY A 61 4.81 18.33 11.80
CA GLY A 61 3.72 17.46 11.35
C GLY A 61 2.71 18.11 10.39
N SER A 62 2.88 19.38 10.00
CA SER A 62 1.92 20.14 9.18
C SER A 62 1.79 19.63 7.74
N LEU A 63 2.79 18.90 7.27
CA LEU A 63 2.82 18.29 5.95
C LEU A 63 3.49 16.92 6.04
N ALA A 64 2.86 15.93 5.40
CA ALA A 64 3.46 14.65 5.09
C ALA A 64 3.37 14.37 3.60
N ALA A 65 4.42 13.80 3.04
CA ALA A 65 4.47 13.33 1.67
C ALA A 65 4.92 11.87 1.63
N LEU A 66 4.32 11.12 0.71
CA LEU A 66 4.71 9.76 0.39
C LEU A 66 5.59 9.80 -0.85
N LEU A 67 6.87 9.47 -0.69
CA LEU A 67 7.85 9.45 -1.77
C LEU A 67 8.12 8.01 -2.22
N GLY A 68 8.13 7.78 -3.54
CA GLY A 68 8.44 6.48 -4.12
C GLY A 68 7.23 5.82 -4.78
N ALA A 69 7.17 4.49 -4.72
CA ALA A 69 6.05 3.75 -5.30
C ALA A 69 4.75 4.05 -4.56
N SER A 70 3.61 4.02 -5.26
CA SER A 70 2.31 4.06 -4.58
C SER A 70 2.20 2.87 -3.63
N PRO A 71 1.74 3.06 -2.37
CA PRO A 71 1.47 1.95 -1.47
C PRO A 71 0.53 0.93 -2.11
N GLY A 72 0.90 -0.35 -2.02
CA GLY A 72 -0.01 -1.43 -2.36
C GLY A 72 -0.94 -1.72 -1.19
N ALA A 73 -1.99 -2.51 -1.43
CA ALA A 73 -2.95 -2.88 -0.37
C ALA A 73 -2.27 -3.47 0.88
N SER A 74 -1.17 -4.21 0.72
CA SER A 74 -0.41 -4.83 1.80
C SER A 74 0.43 -3.86 2.64
N THR A 75 0.73 -2.66 2.15
CA THR A 75 1.58 -1.66 2.83
C THR A 75 0.86 -0.37 3.16
N ALA A 76 -0.28 -0.10 2.54
CA ALA A 76 -1.04 1.13 2.72
C ALA A 76 -1.43 1.37 4.20
N VAL A 77 -1.91 0.34 4.89
CA VAL A 77 -2.36 0.48 6.29
C VAL A 77 -1.21 0.84 7.22
N SER A 78 -0.08 0.14 7.15
CA SER A 78 1.08 0.43 8.00
C SER A 78 1.63 1.83 7.76
N ILE A 79 1.72 2.23 6.49
CA ILE A 79 2.18 3.56 6.09
C ILE A 79 1.23 4.65 6.62
N MET A 80 -0.08 4.45 6.53
CA MET A 80 -1.04 5.43 7.05
C MET A 80 -1.00 5.52 8.57
N LEU A 81 -0.81 4.41 9.29
CA LEU A 81 -0.60 4.45 10.73
C LEU A 81 0.64 5.29 11.09
N ASP A 82 1.74 5.14 10.35
CA ASP A 82 2.95 5.96 10.55
C ASP A 82 2.69 7.45 10.30
N VAL A 83 1.92 7.80 9.25
CA VAL A 83 1.53 9.19 8.97
C VAL A 83 0.69 9.75 10.11
N LEU A 84 -0.31 8.99 10.57
CA LEU A 84 -1.19 9.40 11.66
C LEU A 84 -0.39 9.64 12.95
N GLU A 85 0.50 8.72 13.30
CA GLU A 85 1.35 8.82 14.49
C GLU A 85 2.28 10.03 14.47
N LYS A 86 2.86 10.33 13.30
CA LYS A 86 3.87 11.41 13.18
C LYS A 86 3.25 12.79 12.99
N CYS A 87 2.06 12.88 12.43
CA CYS A 87 1.48 14.16 12.01
C CYS A 87 0.30 14.63 12.86
N PHE A 88 -0.28 13.75 13.69
CA PHE A 88 -1.45 14.05 14.51
C PHE A 88 -1.13 13.84 16.00
N PRO A 89 -0.99 14.91 16.80
CA PRO A 89 -0.72 14.81 18.23
C PRO A 89 -1.75 13.99 19.00
N GLU A 90 -2.99 13.96 18.52
CA GLU A 90 -4.11 13.22 19.09
C GLU A 90 -3.99 11.71 18.89
N TYR A 91 -3.02 11.23 18.10
CA TYR A 91 -2.86 9.80 17.84
C TYR A 91 -2.76 8.99 19.13
N HIS A 92 -2.08 9.51 20.16
CA HIS A 92 -1.98 8.85 21.47
C HIS A 92 -3.15 9.14 22.43
N SER A 93 -4.16 9.90 21.99
CA SER A 93 -5.38 10.11 22.77
C SER A 93 -6.13 8.80 22.97
N LYS A 94 -6.87 8.73 24.08
CA LYS A 94 -7.69 7.55 24.37
C LYS A 94 -8.74 7.34 23.28
N GLU A 95 -9.39 8.40 22.79
CA GLU A 95 -10.44 8.27 21.77
C GLU A 95 -9.90 7.63 20.48
N TRP A 96 -8.72 8.04 20.03
CA TRP A 96 -8.10 7.47 18.84
C TRP A 96 -7.64 6.03 19.06
N GLN A 97 -7.04 5.72 20.21
CA GLN A 97 -6.63 4.35 20.51
C GLN A 97 -7.82 3.39 20.62
N ASP A 98 -8.96 3.86 21.16
CA ASP A 98 -10.19 3.07 21.21
C ASP A 98 -10.71 2.75 19.79
N ILE A 99 -10.72 3.73 18.87
CA ILE A 99 -11.12 3.52 17.47
C ILE A 99 -10.13 2.61 16.74
N LEU A 100 -8.82 2.87 16.85
CA LEU A 100 -7.79 2.09 16.18
C LEU A 100 -7.78 0.63 16.64
N THR A 101 -8.06 0.38 17.92
CA THR A 101 -8.17 -0.99 18.46
C THR A 101 -9.41 -1.70 17.94
N GLN A 102 -10.53 -1.00 17.74
CA GLN A 102 -11.71 -1.57 17.10
C GLN A 102 -11.45 -1.94 15.64
N MET A 103 -10.76 -1.08 14.89
CA MET A 103 -10.45 -1.29 13.47
C MET A 103 -9.32 -2.32 13.25
N ILE A 104 -8.30 -2.30 14.11
CA ILE A 104 -7.08 -3.11 14.01
C ILE A 104 -6.80 -3.76 15.38
N PRO A 105 -7.50 -4.85 15.72
CA PRO A 105 -7.43 -5.46 17.05
C PRO A 105 -6.07 -6.11 17.37
N TYR A 106 -5.32 -6.47 16.33
CA TYR A 106 -4.01 -7.11 16.45
C TYR A 106 -2.99 -6.35 15.61
N ARG A 107 -1.99 -5.74 16.26
CA ARG A 107 -0.84 -5.15 15.56
C ARG A 107 0.19 -6.25 15.26
N ALA A 108 1.16 -5.95 14.38
CA ALA A 108 2.19 -6.90 13.98
C ALA A 108 2.93 -7.53 15.18
N LYS A 109 3.25 -6.73 16.20
CA LYS A 109 3.87 -7.20 17.45
C LYS A 109 3.01 -8.20 18.23
N ASP A 110 1.69 -8.01 18.24
CA ASP A 110 0.75 -8.86 18.98
C ASP A 110 0.59 -10.21 18.30
N LEU A 111 0.64 -10.22 16.96
CA LEU A 111 0.61 -11.43 16.13
C LEU A 111 1.91 -12.24 16.26
N MET A 112 3.06 -11.56 16.36
CA MET A 112 4.36 -12.22 16.53
C MET A 112 4.55 -12.79 17.95
N ALA A 113 4.02 -12.11 18.97
CA ALA A 113 4.19 -12.52 20.36
C ALA A 113 3.31 -13.72 20.74
N VAL A 114 2.09 -13.82 20.21
CA VAL A 114 1.12 -14.87 20.56
C VAL A 114 0.61 -15.54 19.29
N PRO A 115 1.06 -16.77 18.97
CA PRO A 115 0.67 -17.47 17.75
C PRO A 115 -0.85 -17.63 17.56
N GLU A 116 -1.60 -17.76 18.65
CA GLU A 116 -3.06 -17.88 18.62
C GLU A 116 -3.76 -16.62 18.07
N ASN A 117 -3.14 -15.44 18.21
CA ASN A 117 -3.68 -14.18 17.69
C ASN A 117 -3.78 -14.22 16.15
N VAL A 118 -2.93 -14.98 15.46
CA VAL A 118 -3.00 -15.14 14.00
C VAL A 118 -4.33 -15.80 13.60
N SER A 119 -4.74 -16.85 14.32
CA SER A 119 -6.01 -17.53 14.06
C SER A 119 -7.21 -16.62 14.32
N LYS A 120 -7.17 -15.84 15.41
CA LYS A 120 -8.22 -14.87 15.75
C LYS A 120 -8.33 -13.76 14.72
N ALA A 121 -7.20 -13.19 14.29
CA ALA A 121 -7.17 -12.16 13.25
C ALA A 121 -7.72 -12.66 11.90
N ARG A 122 -7.40 -13.90 11.51
CA ARG A 122 -7.95 -14.52 10.28
C ARG A 122 -9.46 -14.69 10.35
N ALA A 123 -10.00 -15.14 11.48
CA ALA A 123 -11.45 -15.28 11.66
C ALA A 123 -12.19 -13.94 11.50
N ILE A 124 -11.64 -12.84 12.03
CA ILE A 124 -12.21 -11.50 11.86
C ILE A 124 -12.21 -11.09 10.39
N SER A 125 -11.10 -11.35 9.68
CA SER A 125 -10.97 -10.99 8.26
C SER A 125 -11.97 -11.74 7.37
N GLN A 126 -12.25 -13.02 7.62
CA GLN A 126 -13.22 -13.80 6.84
C GLN A 126 -14.63 -13.18 6.89
N VAL A 127 -15.08 -12.80 8.09
CA VAL A 127 -16.40 -12.16 8.27
C VAL A 127 -16.53 -10.84 7.51
N LEU A 128 -15.43 -10.11 7.32
CA LEU A 128 -15.41 -8.83 6.60
C LEU A 128 -15.48 -8.98 5.07
N PHE A 129 -15.02 -10.10 4.51
CA PHE A 129 -14.98 -10.34 3.05
C PHE A 129 -16.06 -11.30 2.55
N GLU A 130 -16.86 -11.88 3.44
CA GLU A 130 -17.97 -12.79 3.12
C GLU A 130 -19.35 -12.09 3.07
N ASN A 131 -19.39 -10.75 3.18
CA ASN A 131 -20.57 -9.90 2.92
C ASN A 131 -20.38 -9.07 1.65
#